data_AF-A0A0U2N617-F1
#
_entry.id   AF-A0A0U2N617-F1
#
_cell.length_a   1.000
_cell.length_b   1.000
_cell.length_c   1.000
_cell.angle_alpha   90.00
_cell.angle_beta   90.00
_cell.angle_gamma   90.00
#
_symmetry.space_group_name_H-M   'P 1'
#
loop_
_entity.id
_entity.type
_entity.pdbx_description
1 polymer ?
#
loop_
_entity_poly.entity_id
_entity_poly.type
_entity_poly.pdbx_seq_one_letter_code
_entity_poly.pdbx_strand_id
1 'polypeptide(L)'
;MLEEDIEERIKLLIPTLGVDQDLLRKNILFVSRVSQPDAIEDFLSLELDENQLELLKWVKNHTGNEKSPVIVLDNLSNLAELGDDNSAGHMQSFNKARKLGCSLVIVHHTGKTLDLGPDGVPTWRGSYDMATRLDKTICLLPCPSSMDVYVTFQVIEGKSRRGQRLNTSIQLNPYDQKWELYDETLADDRNQMITDLIEKGFVAKLEDLKDIIGRSVSSAERYVKQAIDSGYLSQQDWKESKQRAKNSDSPKEERIKEAKDFLQANYEILRNDSGRNGRYIVQKKTFSIDLHSDF
;
A
#
# COMPACT_ATOMS: atom_id res chain seq x y z
N MET A 1 -6.90 -9.56 -22.62
CA MET A 1 -7.36 -9.24 -21.24
C MET A 1 -6.21 -9.07 -20.24
N LEU A 2 -5.34 -10.06 -19.98
CA LEU A 2 -4.20 -9.89 -19.07
C LEU A 2 -3.09 -8.99 -19.64
N GLU A 3 -2.78 -9.14 -20.94
CA GLU A 3 -1.76 -8.33 -21.62
C GLU A 3 -2.21 -6.87 -21.78
N GLU A 4 -3.47 -6.66 -22.18
CA GLU A 4 -4.11 -5.31 -22.23
C GLU A 4 -4.09 -4.62 -20.87
N ASP A 5 -4.34 -5.34 -19.77
CA ASP A 5 -4.27 -4.77 -18.41
C ASP A 5 -2.84 -4.38 -18.01
N ILE A 6 -1.83 -5.17 -18.41
CA ILE A 6 -0.43 -4.82 -18.18
C ILE A 6 -0.05 -3.57 -19.00
N GLU A 7 -0.45 -3.50 -20.27
CA GLU A 7 -0.19 -2.33 -21.11
C GLU A 7 -0.82 -1.05 -20.54
N GLU A 8 -2.07 -1.10 -20.09
CA GLU A 8 -2.75 0.03 -19.46
C GLU A 8 -2.08 0.45 -18.14
N ARG A 9 -1.67 -0.51 -17.31
CA ARG A 9 -0.90 -0.21 -16.08
C ARG A 9 0.45 0.41 -16.39
N ILE A 10 1.15 -0.07 -17.41
CA ILE A 10 2.44 0.49 -17.83
C ILE A 10 2.30 1.95 -18.29
N LYS A 11 1.23 2.28 -19.04
CA LYS A 11 0.92 3.66 -19.44
C LYS A 11 0.71 4.58 -18.23
N LEU A 12 0.18 4.07 -17.13
CA LEU A 12 0.00 4.83 -15.88
C LEU A 12 1.28 4.92 -15.06
N LEU A 13 2.10 3.86 -15.00
CA LEU A 13 3.24 3.75 -14.10
C LEU A 13 4.53 4.36 -14.66
N ILE A 14 4.83 4.19 -15.96
CA ILE A 14 6.09 4.71 -16.55
C ILE A 14 6.23 6.22 -16.39
N PRO A 15 5.19 7.05 -16.67
CA PRO A 15 5.31 8.49 -16.48
C PRO A 15 5.71 8.88 -15.06
N THR A 16 5.35 8.06 -14.07
CA THR A 16 5.59 8.35 -12.65
C THR A 16 7.04 8.27 -12.23
N LEU A 17 7.88 7.66 -13.07
CA LEU A 17 9.31 7.53 -12.84
C LEU A 17 10.08 8.81 -13.15
N GLY A 18 9.50 9.74 -13.92
CA GLY A 18 10.17 10.99 -14.32
C GLY A 18 11.43 10.78 -15.16
N VAL A 19 11.51 9.67 -15.89
CA VAL A 19 12.66 9.30 -16.74
C VAL A 19 12.34 9.43 -18.22
N ASP A 20 13.39 9.50 -19.05
CA ASP A 20 13.27 9.37 -20.50
C ASP A 20 12.73 7.98 -20.88
N GLN A 21 11.54 7.95 -21.48
CA GLN A 21 10.84 6.71 -21.78
C GLN A 21 11.49 5.90 -22.91
N ASP A 22 12.16 6.56 -23.85
CA ASP A 22 12.83 5.87 -24.97
C ASP A 22 14.15 5.24 -24.49
N LEU A 23 14.86 5.92 -23.60
CA LEU A 23 15.99 5.32 -22.88
C LEU A 23 15.53 4.18 -21.96
N LEU A 24 14.41 4.34 -21.26
CA LEU A 24 13.86 3.29 -20.40
C LEU A 24 13.57 2.02 -21.20
N ARG A 25 12.88 2.13 -22.34
CA ARG A 25 12.56 1.00 -23.23
C ARG A 25 13.79 0.27 -23.75
N LYS A 26 14.91 0.98 -23.96
CA LYS A 26 16.17 0.38 -24.41
C LYS A 26 16.95 -0.31 -23.28
N ASN A 27 16.66 0.01 -22.03
CA ASN A 27 17.39 -0.47 -20.86
C ASN A 27 16.60 -1.47 -19.99
N ILE A 28 15.32 -1.72 -20.31
CA ILE A 28 14.51 -2.75 -19.66
C ILE A 28 14.39 -3.96 -20.57
N LEU A 29 14.73 -5.13 -20.00
CA LEU A 29 14.38 -6.43 -20.57
C LEU A 29 13.21 -7.01 -19.76
N PHE A 30 12.07 -7.17 -20.39
CA PHE A 30 10.88 -7.78 -19.78
C PHE A 30 10.65 -9.17 -20.38
N VAL A 31 10.59 -10.19 -19.52
CA VAL A 31 10.33 -11.57 -19.90
C VAL A 31 9.07 -12.01 -19.19
N SER A 32 8.03 -12.34 -19.96
CA SER A 32 6.71 -12.66 -19.46
C SER A 32 6.28 -14.04 -19.90
N ARG A 33 5.71 -14.82 -18.97
CA ARG A 33 5.13 -16.14 -19.29
C ARG A 33 3.96 -16.04 -20.25
N VAL A 34 3.13 -15.03 -20.08
CA VAL A 34 1.91 -14.86 -20.90
C VAL A 34 2.20 -14.40 -22.32
N SER A 35 3.39 -13.87 -22.57
CA SER A 35 3.82 -13.38 -23.90
C SER A 35 4.73 -14.38 -24.62
N GLN A 36 4.91 -15.59 -24.09
CA GLN A 36 5.65 -16.65 -24.78
C GLN A 36 4.82 -17.26 -25.91
N PRO A 37 5.44 -17.64 -27.05
CA PRO A 37 4.75 -18.40 -28.09
C PRO A 37 4.19 -19.72 -27.54
N ASP A 38 3.00 -20.11 -28.01
CA ASP A 38 2.31 -21.34 -27.58
C ASP A 38 3.15 -22.63 -27.76
N ALA A 39 4.18 -22.59 -28.60
CA ALA A 39 5.11 -23.69 -28.84
C ALA A 39 6.11 -23.92 -27.68
N ILE A 40 6.20 -23.00 -26.72
CA ILE A 40 7.05 -23.13 -25.54
C ILE A 40 6.18 -23.67 -24.39
N GLU A 41 6.33 -24.96 -24.08
CA GLU A 41 5.55 -25.61 -23.02
C GLU A 41 5.96 -25.12 -21.61
N ASP A 42 7.26 -24.94 -21.38
CA ASP A 42 7.82 -24.58 -20.08
C ASP A 42 8.35 -23.14 -20.05
N PHE A 43 7.90 -22.38 -19.05
CA PHE A 43 8.48 -21.08 -18.75
C PHE A 43 9.88 -21.25 -18.15
N LEU A 44 10.66 -20.17 -18.16
CA LEU A 44 12.00 -20.14 -17.56
C LEU A 44 11.96 -20.67 -16.11
N SER A 45 12.68 -21.76 -15.87
CA SER A 45 12.86 -22.37 -14.55
C SER A 45 14.28 -22.15 -14.07
N LEU A 46 14.44 -21.53 -12.91
CA LEU A 46 15.71 -21.33 -12.22
C LEU A 46 16.17 -22.60 -11.49
N GLU A 47 15.47 -23.72 -11.63
CA GLU A 47 15.96 -25.04 -11.23
C GLU A 47 16.96 -25.60 -12.24
N LEU A 48 16.82 -25.22 -13.51
CA LEU A 48 17.69 -25.68 -14.58
C LEU A 48 19.00 -24.87 -14.57
N ASP A 49 20.13 -25.57 -14.47
CA ASP A 49 21.46 -24.98 -14.45
C ASP A 49 21.75 -24.13 -15.69
N GLU A 50 21.20 -24.52 -16.85
CA GLU A 50 21.34 -23.79 -18.11
C GLU A 50 20.73 -22.39 -18.01
N ASN A 51 19.50 -22.28 -17.50
CA ASN A 51 18.80 -21.01 -17.30
C ASN A 51 19.55 -20.10 -16.31
N GLN A 52 20.09 -20.68 -15.24
CA GLN A 52 20.91 -19.95 -14.28
C GLN A 52 22.20 -19.41 -14.93
N LEU A 53 22.86 -20.23 -15.76
CA LEU A 53 24.08 -19.84 -16.48
C LEU A 53 23.82 -18.73 -17.51
N GLU A 54 22.70 -18.79 -18.23
CA GLU A 54 22.30 -17.75 -19.17
C GLU A 54 22.06 -16.42 -18.45
N LEU A 55 21.34 -16.43 -17.32
CA LEU A 55 21.14 -15.23 -16.51
C LEU A 55 22.46 -14.64 -16.03
N LEU A 56 23.38 -15.49 -15.55
CA LEU A 56 24.71 -15.04 -15.10
C LEU A 56 25.56 -14.47 -16.24
N LYS A 57 25.50 -15.07 -17.45
CA LYS A 57 26.15 -14.53 -18.65
C LYS A 57 25.55 -13.18 -19.02
N TRP A 58 24.23 -13.04 -18.96
CA TRP A 58 23.56 -11.78 -19.21
C TRP A 58 24.02 -10.71 -18.22
N VAL A 59 24.01 -10.98 -16.91
CA VAL A 59 24.52 -10.05 -15.88
C VAL A 59 25.94 -9.64 -16.20
N LYS A 60 26.84 -10.62 -16.43
CA LYS A 60 28.25 -10.34 -16.71
C LYS A 60 28.44 -9.42 -17.93
N ASN A 61 27.64 -9.61 -18.98
CA ASN A 61 27.71 -8.79 -20.20
C ASN A 61 27.13 -7.38 -20.02
N HIS A 62 26.35 -7.15 -18.97
CA HIS A 62 25.66 -5.89 -18.71
C HIS A 62 26.17 -5.17 -17.44
N THR A 63 27.11 -5.76 -16.70
CA THR A 63 27.86 -5.11 -15.62
C THR A 63 29.15 -4.46 -16.17
N GLY A 64 29.46 -3.23 -15.75
CA GLY A 64 30.69 -2.52 -16.13
C GLY A 64 30.85 -1.18 -15.40
N ASN A 65 31.83 -0.37 -15.80
CA ASN A 65 32.30 0.83 -15.07
C ASN A 65 31.23 1.84 -14.63
N GLU A 66 30.02 1.79 -15.19
CA GLU A 66 28.87 2.61 -14.75
C GLU A 66 27.53 1.84 -14.82
N LYS A 67 27.56 0.52 -15.03
CA LYS A 67 26.35 -0.30 -15.19
C LYS A 67 26.28 -1.35 -14.10
N SER A 68 25.21 -1.29 -13.32
CA SER A 68 24.87 -2.27 -12.29
C SER A 68 23.46 -2.78 -12.59
N PRO A 69 23.30 -3.93 -13.25
CA PRO A 69 21.99 -4.47 -13.55
C PRO A 69 21.14 -4.67 -12.30
N VAL A 70 19.83 -4.48 -12.45
CA VAL A 70 18.83 -4.87 -11.45
C VAL A 70 18.00 -5.98 -12.06
N ILE A 71 17.94 -7.12 -11.38
CA ILE A 71 17.07 -8.24 -11.75
C ILE A 71 15.88 -8.24 -10.81
N VAL A 72 14.68 -8.27 -11.37
CA VAL A 72 13.42 -8.44 -10.63
C VAL A 72 12.82 -9.79 -11.01
N LEU A 73 12.55 -10.63 -10.00
CA LEU A 73 11.93 -11.94 -10.17
C LEU A 73 10.51 -11.91 -9.59
N ASP A 74 9.50 -12.03 -10.45
CA ASP A 74 8.08 -11.92 -10.06
C ASP A 74 7.25 -13.09 -10.62
N ASN A 75 6.73 -14.02 -9.82
CA ASN A 75 7.07 -14.29 -8.42
C ASN A 75 8.00 -15.50 -8.34
N LEU A 76 8.77 -15.61 -7.25
CA LEU A 76 9.76 -16.68 -7.13
C LEU A 76 9.16 -18.09 -7.24
N SER A 77 7.97 -18.31 -6.68
CA SER A 77 7.29 -19.62 -6.75
C SER A 77 6.97 -20.08 -8.17
N ASN A 78 6.90 -19.17 -9.14
CA ASN A 78 6.70 -19.53 -10.54
C ASN A 78 8.01 -19.83 -11.27
N LEU A 79 9.15 -19.48 -10.67
CA LEU A 79 10.47 -19.60 -11.27
C LEU A 79 11.30 -20.74 -10.66
N ALA A 80 10.91 -21.24 -9.47
CA ALA A 80 11.51 -22.40 -8.83
C ALA A 80 10.49 -23.05 -7.87
N GLU A 81 10.49 -24.38 -7.76
CA GLU A 81 9.72 -25.08 -6.73
C GLU A 81 10.36 -24.81 -5.37
N LEU A 82 9.64 -24.06 -4.54
CA LEU A 82 10.02 -23.79 -3.16
C LEU A 82 9.59 -24.96 -2.27
N GLY A 83 10.21 -26.13 -2.45
CA GLY A 83 10.06 -27.27 -1.53
C GLY A 83 10.73 -27.02 -0.17
N ASP A 84 10.35 -27.79 0.84
CA ASP A 84 10.68 -27.51 2.25
C ASP A 84 12.18 -27.56 2.58
N ASP A 85 12.99 -28.42 1.94
CA ASP A 85 14.40 -28.61 2.36
C ASP A 85 15.46 -28.32 1.28
N ASN A 86 15.13 -28.37 -0.02
CA ASN A 86 16.11 -28.18 -1.11
C ASN A 86 16.07 -26.79 -1.78
N SER A 87 15.10 -25.94 -1.43
CA SER A 87 14.95 -24.58 -1.98
C SER A 87 16.16 -23.67 -1.72
N ALA A 88 16.96 -24.02 -0.71
CA ALA A 88 18.23 -23.41 -0.39
C ALA A 88 19.29 -23.56 -1.51
N GLY A 89 19.26 -24.60 -2.34
CA GLY A 89 20.21 -24.83 -3.43
C GLY A 89 20.13 -23.74 -4.51
N HIS A 90 18.91 -23.43 -4.95
CA HIS A 90 18.62 -22.44 -6.00
C HIS A 90 19.10 -21.03 -5.64
N MET A 91 19.18 -20.72 -4.34
CA MET A 91 19.70 -19.45 -3.86
C MET A 91 21.22 -19.26 -4.02
N GLN A 92 21.99 -20.32 -4.32
CA GLN A 92 23.43 -20.18 -4.54
C GLN A 92 23.74 -19.39 -5.81
N SER A 93 22.95 -19.55 -6.87
CA SER A 93 23.19 -18.87 -8.14
C SER A 93 22.83 -17.39 -8.08
N PHE A 94 21.81 -17.01 -7.30
CA PHE A 94 21.54 -15.60 -6.98
C PHE A 94 22.69 -14.95 -6.20
N ASN A 95 23.31 -15.68 -5.28
CA ASN A 95 24.49 -15.20 -4.57
C ASN A 95 25.69 -15.00 -5.52
N LYS A 96 25.83 -15.81 -6.58
CA LYS A 96 26.83 -15.62 -7.64
C LYS A 96 26.55 -14.36 -8.46
N ALA A 97 25.30 -14.11 -8.85
CA ALA A 97 24.91 -12.90 -9.58
C ALA A 97 25.23 -11.62 -8.78
N ARG A 98 24.94 -11.62 -7.47
CA ARG A 98 25.28 -10.52 -6.57
C ARG A 98 26.77 -10.21 -6.54
N LYS A 99 27.63 -11.24 -6.53
CA LYS A 99 29.10 -11.06 -6.58
C LYS A 99 29.59 -10.41 -7.88
N LEU A 100 28.77 -10.43 -8.93
CA LEU A 100 29.03 -9.77 -10.22
C LEU A 100 28.47 -8.34 -10.28
N GLY A 101 28.21 -7.69 -9.14
CA GLY A 101 27.76 -6.31 -9.09
C GLY A 101 26.30 -6.10 -9.51
N CYS A 102 25.47 -7.14 -9.44
CA CYS A 102 24.03 -7.05 -9.72
C CYS A 102 23.23 -6.85 -8.44
N SER A 103 22.18 -6.03 -8.50
CA SER A 103 21.13 -5.99 -7.47
C SER A 103 20.02 -6.97 -7.83
N LEU A 104 19.53 -7.72 -6.85
CA LEU A 104 18.45 -8.69 -7.05
C LEU A 104 17.26 -8.33 -6.15
N VAL A 105 16.09 -8.22 -6.77
CA VAL A 105 14.80 -8.04 -6.13
C VAL A 105 13.96 -9.28 -6.37
N ILE A 106 13.46 -9.88 -5.30
CA ILE A 106 12.59 -11.05 -5.36
C ILE A 106 11.22 -10.62 -4.86
N VAL A 107 10.22 -10.71 -5.73
CA VAL A 107 8.83 -10.48 -5.39
C VAL A 107 8.21 -11.81 -5.00
N HIS A 108 7.55 -11.84 -3.84
CA HIS A 108 6.90 -13.04 -3.34
C HIS A 108 5.67 -12.71 -2.52
N HIS A 109 4.68 -13.60 -2.53
CA HIS A 109 3.41 -13.38 -1.85
C HIS A 109 3.48 -13.71 -0.36
N THR A 110 2.81 -12.89 0.45
CA THR A 110 2.56 -13.20 1.86
C THR A 110 1.72 -14.48 2.00
N GLY A 111 1.81 -15.12 3.17
CA GLY A 111 0.91 -16.19 3.59
C GLY A 111 -0.55 -15.74 3.54
N LYS A 112 -1.47 -16.71 3.56
CA LYS A 112 -2.91 -16.41 3.65
C LYS A 112 -3.25 -15.79 5.01
N THR A 113 -2.58 -16.26 6.06
CA THR A 113 -2.62 -15.69 7.39
C THR A 113 -1.46 -14.69 7.50
N LEU A 114 -1.74 -13.47 7.95
CA LEU A 114 -0.74 -12.41 8.12
C LEU A 114 0.05 -12.60 9.43
N ASP A 115 0.38 -13.85 9.76
CA ASP A 115 1.10 -14.19 10.97
C ASP A 115 2.51 -13.60 10.90
N LEU A 116 2.97 -12.97 11.97
CA LEU A 116 4.27 -12.33 12.01
C LEU A 116 5.39 -13.37 12.08
N GLY A 117 6.34 -13.25 11.16
CA GLY A 117 7.59 -13.99 11.16
C GLY A 117 8.57 -13.45 12.20
N PRO A 118 9.69 -14.15 12.43
CA PRO A 118 10.69 -13.76 13.43
C PRO A 118 11.44 -12.45 13.07
N ASP A 119 11.33 -11.95 11.84
CA ASP A 119 11.85 -10.63 11.45
C ASP A 119 10.85 -9.48 11.71
N GLY A 120 9.62 -9.78 12.15
CA GLY A 120 8.60 -8.79 12.50
C GLY A 120 7.74 -8.31 11.34
N VAL A 121 7.79 -8.98 10.18
CA VAL A 121 6.83 -8.78 9.08
C VAL A 121 5.98 -10.04 8.87
N PRO A 122 4.81 -9.94 8.20
CA PRO A 122 4.03 -11.12 7.85
C PRO A 122 4.84 -12.18 7.11
N THR A 123 4.64 -13.43 7.49
CA THR A 123 5.24 -14.59 6.85
C THR A 123 4.84 -14.66 5.37
N TRP A 124 5.73 -15.19 4.54
CA TRP A 124 5.46 -15.46 3.12
C TRP A 124 5.21 -16.94 2.86
N ARG A 125 4.69 -17.27 1.68
CA ARG A 125 4.44 -18.67 1.31
C ARG A 125 5.76 -19.43 1.08
N GLY A 126 5.90 -20.61 1.67
CA GLY A 126 7.10 -21.45 1.53
C GLY A 126 8.12 -21.26 2.67
N SER A 127 9.33 -21.79 2.50
CA SER A 127 10.32 -21.85 3.58
C SER A 127 10.88 -20.47 3.97
N TYR A 128 10.91 -20.21 5.28
CA TYR A 128 11.51 -19.02 5.87
C TYR A 128 13.05 -19.06 5.86
N ASP A 129 13.67 -20.21 5.56
CA ASP A 129 15.13 -20.32 5.41
C ASP A 129 15.68 -19.37 4.34
N MET A 130 14.87 -19.03 3.35
CA MET A 130 15.15 -18.00 2.37
C MET A 130 15.49 -16.64 3.01
N ALA A 131 14.81 -16.27 4.09
CA ALA A 131 15.02 -15.02 4.82
C ALA A 131 16.48 -14.86 5.25
N THR A 132 17.12 -15.97 5.63
CA THR A 132 18.49 -15.97 6.14
C THR A 132 19.49 -15.51 5.07
N ARG A 133 19.20 -15.77 3.80
CA ARG A 133 20.07 -15.49 2.65
C ARG A 133 19.88 -14.10 2.07
N LEU A 134 18.73 -13.48 2.31
CA LEU A 134 18.46 -12.11 1.89
C LEU A 134 19.24 -11.10 2.75
N ASP A 135 19.61 -9.99 2.13
CA ASP A 135 20.25 -8.86 2.81
C ASP A 135 19.21 -7.95 3.47
N LYS A 136 18.04 -7.83 2.82
CA LYS A 136 16.89 -7.05 3.29
C LYS A 136 15.59 -7.75 2.96
N THR A 137 14.58 -7.61 3.81
CA THR A 137 13.18 -7.99 3.52
C THR A 137 12.29 -6.77 3.69
N ILE A 138 11.48 -6.49 2.68
CA ILE A 138 10.49 -5.40 2.67
C ILE A 138 9.12 -6.03 2.45
N CYS A 139 8.18 -5.72 3.32
CA CYS A 139 6.80 -6.12 3.21
C CYS A 139 5.95 -4.91 2.81
N LEU A 140 5.10 -5.10 1.79
CA LEU A 140 4.10 -4.13 1.38
C LEU A 140 2.74 -4.60 1.90
N LEU A 141 2.14 -3.83 2.80
CA LEU A 141 0.81 -4.10 3.33
C LEU A 141 -0.21 -3.08 2.82
N PRO A 142 -1.50 -3.46 2.72
CA PRO A 142 -2.56 -2.49 2.50
C PRO A 142 -2.52 -1.42 3.59
N CYS A 143 -2.52 -0.15 3.20
CA CYS A 143 -2.56 0.96 4.14
C CYS A 143 -4.02 1.24 4.54
N PRO A 144 -4.43 1.03 5.81
CA PRO A 144 -5.83 1.22 6.23
C PRO A 144 -6.31 2.67 6.02
N SER A 145 -5.39 3.61 6.22
CA SER A 145 -5.58 5.04 6.07
C SER A 145 -5.61 5.51 4.61
N SER A 146 -5.43 4.62 3.62
CA SER A 146 -5.39 4.96 2.19
C SER A 146 -6.56 5.85 1.78
N MET A 147 -6.24 6.95 1.10
CA MET A 147 -7.24 7.86 0.52
C MET A 147 -7.90 7.26 -0.73
N ASP A 148 -9.07 7.76 -1.08
CA ASP A 148 -9.85 7.36 -2.26
C ASP A 148 -9.01 7.45 -3.55
N VAL A 149 -9.06 6.43 -4.41
CA VAL A 149 -8.38 6.36 -5.75
C VAL A 149 -6.87 6.25 -5.69
N TYR A 150 -6.28 6.47 -4.52
CA TYR A 150 -4.86 6.30 -4.34
C TYR A 150 -4.51 4.83 -4.11
N VAL A 151 -3.37 4.45 -4.64
CA VAL A 151 -2.73 3.19 -4.30
C VAL A 151 -1.74 3.50 -3.19
N THR A 152 -2.07 3.12 -1.95
CA THR A 152 -1.24 3.37 -0.78
C THR A 152 -0.80 2.06 -0.16
N PHE A 153 0.50 1.92 0.09
CA PHE A 153 1.10 0.78 0.76
C PHE A 153 1.79 1.23 2.02
N GLN A 154 1.59 0.48 3.10
CA GLN A 154 2.51 0.52 4.23
C GLN A 154 3.74 -0.32 3.85
N VAL A 155 4.92 0.25 4.06
CA VAL A 155 6.22 -0.34 3.77
C VAL A 155 6.91 -0.65 5.09
N ILE A 156 7.02 -1.93 5.41
CA ILE A 156 7.66 -2.41 6.64
C ILE A 156 8.91 -3.18 6.28
N GLU A 157 10.04 -2.81 6.85
CA GLU A 157 11.28 -3.58 6.74
C GLU A 157 11.37 -4.60 7.89
N GLY A 158 11.37 -5.89 7.54
CA GLY A 158 11.53 -6.97 8.53
C GLY A 158 12.98 -7.15 8.90
N LYS A 159 13.79 -7.58 7.94
CA LYS A 159 15.22 -7.79 8.07
C LYS A 159 15.97 -6.63 7.45
N SER A 160 16.88 -6.05 8.21
CA SER A 160 17.92 -5.16 7.71
C SER A 160 19.25 -5.52 8.35
N ARG A 161 20.27 -5.78 7.54
CA ARG A 161 21.64 -5.96 8.03
C ARG A 161 22.35 -4.63 8.32
N ARG A 162 21.75 -3.48 7.98
CA ARG A 162 22.34 -2.13 8.11
C ARG A 162 21.26 -1.04 8.27
N GLY A 163 21.33 -0.25 9.34
CA GLY A 163 20.52 0.97 9.55
C GLY A 163 19.23 0.77 10.36
N GLN A 164 18.45 1.86 10.49
CA GLN A 164 17.10 1.82 11.06
C GLN A 164 16.15 1.07 10.13
N ARG A 165 15.18 0.36 10.71
CA ARG A 165 14.14 -0.35 9.96
C ARG A 165 13.14 0.65 9.39
N LEU A 166 12.83 0.53 8.10
CA LEU A 166 11.76 1.32 7.48
C LEU A 166 10.40 0.92 8.06
N ASN A 167 9.64 1.93 8.46
CA ASN A 167 8.21 1.85 8.72
C ASN A 167 7.61 3.16 8.22
N THR A 168 7.09 3.15 7.01
CA THR A 168 6.56 4.33 6.33
C THR A 168 5.41 3.91 5.42
N SER A 169 4.65 4.86 4.91
CA SER A 169 3.65 4.61 3.89
C SER A 169 4.02 5.36 2.61
N ILE A 170 3.76 4.73 1.46
CA ILE A 170 3.94 5.34 0.14
C ILE A 170 2.62 5.36 -0.58
N GLN A 171 2.39 6.41 -1.36
CA GLN A 171 1.15 6.63 -2.09
C GLN A 171 1.45 7.00 -3.54
N LEU A 172 0.76 6.37 -4.49
CA LEU A 172 0.76 6.80 -5.89
C LEU A 172 -0.37 7.79 -6.11
N ASN A 173 -0.02 9.05 -6.34
CA ASN A 173 -0.95 10.09 -6.74
C ASN A 173 -1.27 9.97 -8.24
N PRO A 174 -2.49 9.56 -8.63
CA PRO A 174 -2.81 9.33 -10.04
C PRO A 174 -2.94 10.62 -10.85
N TYR A 175 -3.14 11.77 -10.18
CA TYR A 175 -3.30 13.07 -10.83
C TYR A 175 -1.94 13.68 -11.19
N ASP A 176 -1.03 13.66 -10.23
CA ASP A 176 0.33 14.17 -10.42
C ASP A 176 1.27 13.11 -11.01
N GLN A 177 0.78 11.87 -11.13
CA GLN A 177 1.52 10.69 -11.56
C GLN A 177 2.83 10.57 -10.78
N LYS A 178 2.79 10.60 -9.45
CA LYS A 178 4.01 10.54 -8.63
C LYS A 178 3.81 9.66 -7.42
N TRP A 179 4.88 8.95 -7.06
CA TRP A 179 4.99 8.30 -5.76
C TRP A 179 5.44 9.32 -4.72
N GLU A 180 4.72 9.39 -3.61
CA GLU A 180 5.01 10.28 -2.49
C GLU A 180 5.02 9.51 -1.17
N LEU A 181 5.80 10.00 -0.19
CA LEU A 181 5.67 9.54 1.18
C LEU A 181 4.30 9.97 1.69
N TYR A 182 3.52 9.01 2.19
CA TYR A 182 2.20 9.24 2.72
C TYR A 182 2.28 9.44 4.22
N ASP A 183 1.90 10.62 4.66
CA ASP A 183 1.71 10.94 6.07
C ASP A 183 0.35 10.44 6.52
N GLU A 184 0.35 9.37 7.32
CA GLU A 184 -0.88 8.76 7.82
C GLU A 184 -1.65 9.67 8.78
N THR A 185 -1.02 10.71 9.34
CA THR A 185 -1.69 11.67 10.24
C THR A 185 -2.84 12.42 9.55
N LEU A 186 -2.81 12.55 8.21
CA LEU A 186 -3.92 13.10 7.44
C LEU A 186 -5.18 12.25 7.48
N ALA A 187 -5.04 10.94 7.67
CA ALA A 187 -6.17 10.04 7.89
C ALA A 187 -6.59 9.98 9.36
N ASP A 188 -5.67 10.23 10.30
CA ASP A 188 -5.97 10.28 11.73
C ASP A 188 -7.01 11.34 12.05
N ASP A 189 -6.84 12.56 11.52
CA ASP A 189 -7.82 13.64 11.72
C ASP A 189 -9.20 13.31 11.13
N ARG A 190 -9.25 12.62 9.98
CA ARG A 190 -10.51 12.14 9.41
C ARG A 190 -11.12 11.06 10.27
N ASN A 191 -10.34 10.07 10.71
CA ASN A 191 -10.82 8.98 11.55
C ASN A 191 -11.36 9.54 12.87
N GLN A 192 -10.65 10.47 13.49
CA GLN A 192 -11.11 11.18 14.68
C GLN A 192 -12.39 11.98 14.41
N MET A 193 -12.47 12.71 13.30
CA MET A 193 -13.69 13.44 12.92
C MET A 193 -14.90 12.51 12.81
N ILE A 194 -14.73 11.34 12.19
CA ILE A 194 -15.79 10.34 12.05
C ILE A 194 -16.19 9.78 13.43
N THR A 195 -15.21 9.47 14.28
CA THR A 195 -15.47 9.04 15.67
C THR A 195 -16.26 10.10 16.44
N ASP A 196 -15.82 11.36 16.43
CA ASP A 196 -16.49 12.46 17.14
C ASP A 196 -17.96 12.63 16.70
N LEU A 197 -18.22 12.56 15.39
CA LEU A 197 -19.59 12.65 14.85
C LEU A 197 -20.48 11.49 15.33
N ILE A 198 -19.91 10.30 15.48
CA ILE A 198 -20.62 9.10 15.91
C ILE A 198 -20.88 9.15 17.41
N GLU A 199 -19.86 9.40 18.21
CA GLU A 199 -19.96 9.41 19.68
C GLU A 199 -20.90 10.50 20.19
N LYS A 200 -20.94 11.65 19.51
CA LYS A 200 -21.90 12.74 19.81
C LYS A 200 -23.33 12.43 19.41
N GLY A 201 -23.59 11.29 18.76
CA GLY A 201 -24.94 10.84 18.42
C GLY A 201 -25.56 11.57 17.24
N PHE A 202 -24.77 12.23 16.40
CA PHE A 202 -25.30 12.92 15.21
C PHE A 202 -25.71 11.95 14.10
N VAL A 203 -25.13 10.74 14.08
CA VAL A 203 -25.28 9.77 12.99
C VAL A 203 -26.17 8.59 13.42
N ALA A 204 -27.41 8.54 12.94
CA ALA A 204 -28.31 7.39 13.19
C ALA A 204 -28.18 6.30 12.10
N LYS A 205 -27.80 6.69 10.88
CA LYS A 205 -27.56 5.81 9.72
C LYS A 205 -26.51 6.42 8.79
N LEU A 206 -25.97 5.62 7.87
CA LEU A 206 -24.91 6.05 6.95
C LEU A 206 -25.35 7.20 6.02
N GLU A 207 -26.65 7.30 5.73
CA GLU A 207 -27.22 8.41 4.96
C GLU A 207 -27.11 9.75 5.69
N ASP A 208 -27.14 9.75 7.03
CA ASP A 208 -26.97 10.99 7.80
C ASP A 208 -25.51 11.44 7.70
N LEU A 209 -24.56 10.50 7.87
CA LEU A 209 -23.13 10.78 7.71
C LEU A 209 -22.81 11.30 6.32
N LYS A 210 -23.40 10.68 5.28
CA LYS A 210 -23.33 11.14 3.89
C LYS A 210 -23.76 12.61 3.76
N ASP A 211 -24.90 12.97 4.34
CA ASP A 211 -25.46 14.34 4.25
C ASP A 211 -24.65 15.37 5.07
N ILE A 212 -24.00 14.92 6.15
CA ILE A 212 -23.09 15.72 7.00
C ILE A 212 -21.79 16.04 6.23
N ILE A 213 -21.09 15.02 5.72
CA ILE A 213 -19.79 15.19 5.05
C ILE A 213 -19.91 15.58 3.57
N GLY A 214 -21.13 15.52 3.01
CA GLY A 214 -21.39 15.86 1.60
C GLY A 214 -20.78 14.87 0.60
N ARG A 215 -20.69 13.59 0.95
CA ARG A 215 -20.06 12.53 0.12
C ARG A 215 -21.08 11.46 -0.30
N SER A 216 -20.64 10.34 -0.88
CA SER A 216 -21.53 9.21 -1.15
C SER A 216 -21.69 8.31 0.08
N VAL A 217 -22.78 7.52 0.15
CA VAL A 217 -22.98 6.54 1.22
C VAL A 217 -21.82 5.55 1.26
N SER A 218 -21.29 5.16 0.09
CA SER A 218 -20.13 4.27 0.01
C SER A 218 -18.84 4.88 0.57
N SER A 219 -18.63 6.20 0.45
CA SER A 219 -17.46 6.82 1.09
C SER A 219 -17.67 6.94 2.60
N ALA A 220 -18.89 7.26 3.05
CA ALA A 220 -19.25 7.27 4.47
C ALA A 220 -19.02 5.89 5.12
N GLU A 221 -19.49 4.81 4.49
CA GLU A 221 -19.27 3.44 4.96
C GLU A 221 -17.78 3.09 5.08
N ARG A 222 -16.99 3.42 4.06
CA ARG A 222 -15.55 3.18 4.08
C ARG A 222 -14.86 3.98 5.19
N TYR A 223 -15.21 5.24 5.41
CA TYR A 223 -14.58 6.05 6.47
C TYR A 223 -14.90 5.52 7.87
N VAL A 224 -16.13 5.04 8.10
CA VAL A 224 -16.46 4.33 9.35
C VAL A 224 -15.61 3.07 9.50
N LYS A 225 -15.49 2.28 8.43
CA LYS A 225 -14.64 1.07 8.45
C LYS A 225 -13.18 1.42 8.76
N GLN A 226 -12.63 2.46 8.15
CA GLN A 226 -11.26 2.90 8.39
C GLN A 226 -11.05 3.36 9.85
N ALA A 227 -11.98 4.14 10.42
CA ALA A 227 -11.92 4.52 11.83
C ALA A 227 -11.92 3.29 12.76
N ILE A 228 -12.66 2.24 12.39
CA ILE A 228 -12.70 0.98 13.14
C ILE A 228 -11.40 0.18 12.98
N ASP A 229 -10.95 -0.01 11.75
CA ASP A 229 -9.75 -0.79 11.42
C ASP A 229 -8.48 -0.12 11.99
N SER A 230 -8.48 1.22 12.10
CA SER A 230 -7.42 2.01 12.73
C SER A 230 -7.57 2.15 14.26
N GLY A 231 -8.61 1.57 14.87
CA GLY A 231 -8.80 1.57 16.33
C GLY A 231 -9.34 2.85 16.95
N TYR A 232 -9.75 3.85 16.14
CA TYR A 232 -10.38 5.09 16.63
C TYR A 232 -11.83 4.91 17.07
N LEU A 233 -12.48 3.82 16.64
CA LEU A 233 -13.87 3.52 16.94
C LEU A 233 -14.03 2.00 17.10
N SER A 234 -14.74 1.52 18.12
CA SER A 234 -15.07 0.10 18.16
C SER A 234 -16.36 -0.20 17.37
N GLN A 235 -16.49 -1.44 16.89
CA GLN A 235 -17.75 -1.92 16.29
C GLN A 235 -18.93 -1.82 17.27
N GLN A 236 -18.66 -1.90 18.58
CA GLN A 236 -19.67 -1.78 19.61
C GLN A 236 -20.12 -0.32 19.76
N ASP A 237 -19.19 0.62 19.87
CA ASP A 237 -19.47 2.06 19.99
C ASP A 237 -20.29 2.57 18.79
N TRP A 238 -19.97 2.06 17.59
CA TRP A 238 -20.75 2.37 16.39
C TRP A 238 -22.20 1.88 16.49
N LYS A 239 -22.43 0.66 16.96
CA LYS A 239 -23.78 0.09 17.11
C LYS A 239 -24.58 0.84 18.18
N GLU A 240 -23.97 1.08 19.33
CA GLU A 240 -24.61 1.76 20.47
C GLU A 240 -24.94 3.21 20.12
N SER A 241 -24.01 3.94 19.50
CA SER A 241 -24.23 5.34 19.14
C SER A 241 -25.31 5.52 18.08
N LYS A 242 -25.40 4.63 17.07
CA LYS A 242 -26.55 4.62 16.16
C LYS A 242 -27.86 4.41 16.88
N GLN A 243 -27.89 3.50 17.85
CA GLN A 243 -29.12 3.21 18.59
C GLN A 243 -29.53 4.41 19.45
N ARG A 244 -28.57 5.08 20.10
CA ARG A 244 -28.81 6.33 20.85
C ARG A 244 -29.35 7.43 19.93
N ALA A 245 -28.71 7.65 18.78
CA ALA A 245 -29.14 8.66 17.81
C ALA A 245 -30.54 8.37 17.25
N LYS A 246 -30.88 7.10 16.97
CA LYS A 246 -32.22 6.68 16.53
C LYS A 246 -33.30 6.90 17.59
N ASN A 247 -32.94 6.72 18.85
CA ASN A 247 -33.85 6.86 19.99
C ASN A 247 -33.91 8.30 20.53
N SER A 248 -33.14 9.23 19.96
CA SER A 248 -33.20 10.64 20.31
C SER A 248 -34.46 11.29 19.74
N ASP A 249 -35.06 12.20 20.50
CA ASP A 249 -36.23 12.98 20.05
C ASP A 249 -35.87 14.04 19.00
N SER A 250 -34.57 14.26 18.74
CA SER A 250 -34.08 15.23 17.77
C SER A 250 -34.42 14.80 16.32
N PRO A 251 -35.02 15.67 15.49
CA PRO A 251 -35.22 15.40 14.07
C PRO A 251 -33.91 15.22 13.29
N LYS A 252 -33.97 14.56 12.13
CA LYS A 252 -32.80 14.32 11.26
C LYS A 252 -32.14 15.64 10.85
N GLU A 253 -32.94 16.63 10.44
CA GLU A 253 -32.43 17.90 9.94
C GLU A 253 -31.65 18.66 11.02
N GLU A 254 -32.12 18.61 12.26
CA GLU A 254 -31.48 19.26 13.41
C GLU A 254 -30.13 18.61 13.73
N ARG A 255 -30.07 17.27 13.80
CA ARG A 255 -28.79 16.55 14.00
C ARG A 255 -27.77 16.85 12.89
N ILE A 256 -28.21 16.92 11.63
CA ILE A 256 -27.30 17.24 10.51
C ILE A 256 -26.79 18.68 10.63
N LYS A 257 -27.65 19.62 11.02
CA LYS A 257 -27.26 21.02 11.22
C LYS A 257 -26.24 21.14 12.36
N GLU A 258 -26.53 20.56 13.52
CA GLU A 258 -25.62 20.55 14.67
C GLU A 258 -24.28 19.89 14.35
N ALA A 259 -24.30 18.79 13.59
CA ALA A 259 -23.08 18.14 13.13
C ALA A 259 -22.25 19.05 12.23
N LYS A 260 -22.87 19.80 11.31
CA LYS A 260 -22.17 20.74 10.43
C LYS A 260 -21.58 21.91 11.22
N ASP A 261 -22.33 22.44 12.20
CA ASP A 261 -21.85 23.49 13.09
C ASP A 261 -20.65 22.98 13.93
N PHE A 262 -20.73 21.75 14.45
CA PHE A 262 -19.63 21.10 15.15
C PHE A 262 -18.39 20.93 14.26
N LEU A 263 -18.56 20.45 13.03
CA LEU A 263 -17.46 20.31 12.07
C LEU A 263 -16.82 21.66 11.77
N GLN A 264 -17.62 22.70 11.50
CA GLN A 264 -17.11 24.04 11.23
C GLN A 264 -16.31 24.60 12.41
N ALA A 265 -16.69 24.27 13.65
CA ALA A 265 -15.98 24.72 14.84
C ALA A 265 -14.66 23.95 15.10
N ASN A 266 -14.61 22.65 14.82
CA ASN A 266 -13.53 21.77 15.29
C ASN A 266 -12.60 21.26 14.17
N TYR A 267 -13.01 21.35 12.92
CA TYR A 267 -12.28 20.80 11.77
C TYR A 267 -12.21 21.81 10.63
N GLU A 268 -11.13 21.72 9.86
CA GLU A 268 -10.94 22.41 8.60
C GLU A 268 -10.96 21.39 7.47
N ILE A 269 -11.85 21.59 6.49
CA ILE A 269 -11.91 20.75 5.30
C ILE A 269 -10.92 21.32 4.29
N LEU A 270 -9.73 20.73 4.23
CA LEU A 270 -8.67 21.13 3.31
C LEU A 270 -9.02 20.79 1.86
N ARG A 271 -9.76 19.69 1.63
CA ARG A 271 -10.17 19.26 0.30
C ARG A 271 -11.43 18.40 0.33
N ASN A 272 -12.38 18.68 -0.57
CA ASN A 272 -13.60 17.91 -0.77
C ASN A 272 -13.94 17.82 -2.27
N ASP A 273 -13.20 17.01 -3.01
CA ASP A 273 -13.43 16.86 -4.46
C ASP A 273 -14.71 16.04 -4.68
N SER A 274 -15.50 16.37 -5.70
CA SER A 274 -16.73 15.63 -6.02
C SER A 274 -16.47 14.26 -6.69
N GLY A 275 -17.47 13.37 -6.66
CA GLY A 275 -17.46 12.09 -7.38
C GLY A 275 -16.95 10.91 -6.56
N ARG A 276 -17.14 9.67 -7.07
CA ARG A 276 -16.75 8.39 -6.42
C ARG A 276 -15.26 8.32 -6.04
N ASN A 277 -14.48 9.21 -6.62
CA ASN A 277 -13.03 9.25 -6.68
C ASN A 277 -12.43 10.56 -6.11
N GLY A 278 -13.24 11.41 -5.49
CA GLY A 278 -12.76 12.70 -4.97
C GLY A 278 -12.03 12.59 -3.62
N ARG A 279 -11.06 13.46 -3.34
CA ARG A 279 -10.36 13.52 -2.04
C ARG A 279 -11.25 14.15 -0.97
N TYR A 280 -11.26 13.57 0.22
CA TYR A 280 -11.84 14.18 1.42
C TYR A 280 -10.78 14.24 2.52
N ILE A 281 -10.14 15.41 2.64
CA ILE A 281 -9.03 15.67 3.56
C ILE A 281 -9.52 16.68 4.58
N VAL A 282 -9.38 16.33 5.85
CA VAL A 282 -9.75 17.18 6.98
C VAL A 282 -8.57 17.28 7.92
N GLN A 283 -8.47 18.42 8.57
CA GLN A 283 -7.50 18.68 9.63
C GLN A 283 -8.25 19.10 10.89
N LYS A 284 -7.87 18.59 12.04
CA LYS A 284 -8.43 19.04 13.31
C LYS A 284 -7.89 20.43 13.62
N LYS A 285 -8.78 21.37 13.92
CA LYS A 285 -8.37 22.71 14.34
C LYS A 285 -7.65 22.59 15.67
N THR A 286 -6.40 23.03 15.71
CA THR A 286 -5.69 23.21 16.98
C THR A 286 -6.45 24.29 17.76
N PHE A 287 -6.81 24.03 19.01
CA PHE A 287 -7.43 25.05 19.85
C PHE A 287 -6.59 26.33 19.76
N SER A 288 -7.23 27.45 19.41
CA SER A 288 -6.69 28.74 19.82
C SER A 288 -6.74 28.71 21.34
N ILE A 289 -5.62 28.34 21.96
CA ILE A 289 -5.37 28.79 23.32
C ILE A 289 -5.40 30.30 23.17
N ASP A 290 -6.50 30.90 23.60
CA ASP A 290 -6.48 32.30 23.98
C ASP A 290 -5.29 32.41 24.91
N LEU A 291 -4.22 33.05 24.42
CA LEU A 291 -3.20 33.66 25.24
C LEU A 291 -3.91 34.78 26.02
N HIS A 292 -4.77 34.40 26.96
CA HIS A 292 -4.90 35.14 28.20
C HIS A 292 -3.53 35.03 28.87
N SER A 293 -2.64 35.93 28.43
CA SER A 293 -1.95 36.86 29.32
C SER A 293 -2.72 36.94 30.63
N ASP A 294 -2.28 36.13 31.60
CA ASP A 294 -2.17 36.46 33.02
C ASP A 294 -1.76 35.18 33.74
N PHE A 295 -0.47 34.82 33.62
CA PHE A 295 0.37 34.21 34.68
C PHE A 295 1.84 34.23 34.25
#